data_AF-A0A8T6MRZ7-F1
#
_entry.id   AF-A0A8T6MRZ7-F1
#
_cell.length_a   1.000
_cell.length_b   1.000
_cell.length_c   1.000
_cell.angle_alpha   90.00
_cell.angle_beta   90.00
_cell.angle_gamma   90.00
#
_symmetry.space_group_name_H-M   'P 1'
#
loop_
_entity.id
_entity.type
_entity.pdbx_description
1 polymer ?
#
loop_
_entity_poly.entity_id
_entity_poly.type
_entity_poly.pdbx_seq_one_letter_code
_entity_poly.pdbx_strand_id
1 'polypeptide(L)' 'MESEASDRKFIEDLFFPTKLLSINAVWAPGGLQRTKVIVSGKKTSRFPIDIEQVAKIVKELRQLDIVIEFEEKK' A
#
# COMPACT_ATOMS: atom_id res chain seq x y z
N MET A 1 8.40 -10.68 -13.65
CA MET A 1 7.50 -9.67 -14.24
C MET A 1 6.03 -9.99 -13.97
N GLU A 2 5.57 -11.25 -13.98
CA GLU A 2 4.16 -11.59 -13.71
C GLU A 2 3.74 -11.42 -12.23
N SER A 3 4.61 -11.76 -11.27
CA SER A 3 4.30 -11.65 -9.84
C SER A 3 4.11 -10.21 -9.38
N GLU A 4 4.99 -9.28 -9.79
CA GLU A 4 4.88 -7.87 -9.42
C GLU A 4 3.59 -7.22 -9.95
N ALA A 5 3.18 -7.54 -11.18
CA ALA A 5 1.91 -7.06 -11.74
C ALA A 5 0.71 -7.61 -10.95
N SER A 6 0.80 -8.87 -10.51
CA SER A 6 -0.22 -9.52 -9.68
C SER A 6 -0.30 -8.93 -8.27
N ASP A 7 0.84 -8.60 -7.67
CA ASP A 7 0.94 -7.97 -6.34
C ASP A 7 0.39 -6.55 -6.37
N ARG A 8 0.73 -5.78 -7.40
CA ARG A 8 0.20 -4.43 -7.61
C ARG A 8 -1.33 -4.46 -7.68
N LYS A 9 -1.89 -5.34 -8.51
CA LYS A 9 -3.34 -5.46 -8.69
C LYS A 9 -4.03 -5.89 -7.40
N PHE A 10 -3.43 -6.83 -6.67
CA PHE A 10 -3.94 -7.29 -5.38
C PHE A 10 -4.02 -6.14 -4.36
N ILE A 11 -2.97 -5.33 -4.26
CA ILE A 11 -2.97 -4.14 -3.38
C ILE A 11 -4.03 -3.15 -3.85
N GLU A 12 -4.14 -2.86 -5.15
CA GLU A 12 -5.18 -1.96 -5.68
C GLU A 12 -6.60 -2.43 -5.34
N ASP A 13 -6.86 -3.73 -5.39
CA ASP A 13 -8.17 -4.30 -5.07
C ASP A 13 -8.52 -4.20 -3.58
N LEU A 14 -7.54 -4.35 -2.68
CA LEU A 14 -7.74 -4.15 -1.23
C LEU A 14 -8.04 -2.70 -0.87
N PHE A 15 -7.55 -1.76 -1.69
CA PHE A 15 -7.81 -0.34 -1.50
C PHE A 15 -9.09 0.15 -2.19
N PHE A 16 -9.80 -0.67 -2.97
CA PHE A 16 -11.05 -0.27 -3.61
C PHE A 16 -12.13 0.08 -2.56
N PRO A 17 -12.89 1.18 -2.72
CA PRO A 17 -12.93 2.12 -3.85
C PRO A 17 -11.94 3.31 -3.73
N THR A 18 -11.06 3.30 -2.74
CA THR A 18 -10.06 4.36 -2.57
C THR A 18 -8.97 4.26 -3.64
N LYS A 19 -8.72 5.37 -4.34
CA LYS A 19 -7.67 5.45 -5.34
C LYS A 19 -6.28 5.47 -4.69
N LEU A 20 -5.38 4.64 -5.20
CA LEU A 20 -3.95 4.72 -4.94
C LEU A 20 -3.29 5.65 -5.97
N LEU A 21 -2.45 6.56 -5.49
CA LEU A 21 -1.66 7.45 -6.34
C LEU A 21 -0.40 6.76 -6.85
N SER A 22 0.22 5.91 -6.02
CA SER A 22 1.37 5.12 -6.44
C SER A 22 1.59 3.88 -5.57
N ILE A 23 2.23 2.87 -6.16
CA ILE A 23 2.75 1.66 -5.50
C ILE A 23 4.16 1.48 -6.06
N ASN A 24 5.18 1.64 -5.21
CA ASN A 24 6.59 1.59 -5.64
C ASN A 24 7.43 0.82 -4.62
N ALA A 25 8.46 0.11 -5.10
CA ALA A 25 9.50 -0.42 -4.22
C ALA A 25 10.37 0.73 -3.67
N VAL A 26 10.68 0.68 -2.38
CA VAL A 26 11.57 1.63 -1.68
C VAL A 26 12.54 0.86 -0.80
N TRP A 27 13.74 1.40 -0.64
CA TRP A 27 14.75 0.84 0.27
C TRP A 27 14.63 1.50 1.63
N ALA A 28 14.36 0.71 2.66
CA ALA A 28 14.43 1.16 4.04
C ALA A 28 15.89 1.27 4.50
N PRO A 29 16.19 2.10 5.51
CA PRO A 29 17.47 2.08 6.20
C PRO A 29 17.80 0.64 6.64
N GLY A 30 19.00 0.18 6.32
CA GLY A 30 19.41 -1.22 6.54
C GLY A 30 19.25 -2.14 5.32
N GLY A 31 18.87 -1.61 4.15
CA GLY A 31 18.86 -2.35 2.89
C GLY A 31 17.68 -3.31 2.75
N LEU A 32 16.66 -3.19 3.58
CA LEU A 32 15.42 -3.96 3.44
C LEU A 32 14.52 -3.31 2.39
N GLN A 33 14.11 -4.07 1.38
CA GLN A 33 13.13 -3.62 0.40
C GLN A 33 11.72 -3.58 1.04
N ARG A 34 11.00 -2.49 0.82
CA ARG A 34 9.60 -2.31 1.20
C ARG A 34 8.79 -1.81 0.01
N THR A 35 7.47 -1.96 0.08
CA THR A 35 6.56 -1.40 -0.93
C THR A 35 5.86 -0.18 -0.35
N LYS A 36 6.15 1.00 -0.90
CA LYS A 36 5.51 2.25 -0.53
C LYS A 36 4.22 2.41 -1.33
N VAL A 37 3.11 2.60 -0.62
CA VAL A 37 1.78 2.83 -1.19
C VAL A 37 1.33 4.23 -0.80
N ILE A 38 1.05 5.08 -1.79
CA ILE A 38 0.49 6.41 -1.57
C ILE A 38 -1.00 6.36 -1.86
N VAL A 39 -1.81 6.66 -0.85
CA VAL A 39 -3.27 6.66 -0.90
C VAL A 39 -3.77 8.08 -1.18
N SER A 40 -4.74 8.23 -2.08
CA SER A 40 -5.36 9.53 -2.32
C SER A 40 -6.17 10.03 -1.12
N GLY A 41 -6.22 11.34 -0.92
CA GLY A 41 -6.95 11.95 0.17
C GLY A 41 -6.20 11.90 1.51
N LYS A 42 -6.94 11.83 2.63
CA LYS A 42 -6.39 11.92 3.98
C LYS A 42 -6.90 10.79 4.86
N LYS A 43 -6.05 10.28 5.77
CA LYS A 43 -6.49 9.38 6.84
C LYS A 43 -7.41 10.15 7.78
N THR A 44 -8.70 9.85 7.75
CA THR A 44 -9.70 10.42 8.66
C THR A 44 -10.43 9.29 9.38
N SER A 45 -11.15 9.61 10.46
CA SER A 45 -11.95 8.62 11.20
C SER A 45 -13.09 7.99 10.36
N ARG A 46 -13.43 8.60 9.21
CA ARG A 46 -14.43 8.09 8.26
C ARG A 46 -13.81 7.42 7.04
N PHE A 47 -12.50 7.20 7.06
CA PHE A 47 -11.82 6.57 5.94
C PHE A 47 -12.35 5.13 5.78
N PRO A 48 -12.78 4.71 4.59
CA PRO A 48 -13.61 3.51 4.42
C PRO A 48 -12.84 2.19 4.59
N ILE A 49 -11.52 2.24 4.75
CA ILE A 49 -10.64 1.08 4.72
C ILE A 49 -9.76 1.07 5.95
N ASP A 50 -9.69 -0.07 6.63
CA ASP A 50 -8.77 -0.26 7.73
C ASP A 50 -7.35 -0.51 7.20
N ILE A 51 -6.51 0.52 7.30
CA ILE A 51 -5.13 0.53 6.83
C ILE A 51 -4.27 -0.53 7.53
N GLU A 52 -4.52 -0.80 8.81
CA GLU A 52 -3.72 -1.76 9.58
C GLU A 52 -4.08 -3.19 9.16
N GLN A 53 -5.37 -3.45 8.95
CA GLN A 53 -5.84 -4.75 8.42
C GLN A 53 -5.30 -5.00 7.01
N VAL A 54 -5.33 -4.00 6.13
CA VAL A 54 -4.77 -4.13 4.77
C VAL A 54 -3.28 -4.45 4.81
N ALA A 55 -2.49 -3.75 5.63
CA ALA A 55 -1.06 -4.04 5.79
C ALA A 55 -0.81 -5.48 6.25
N LYS A 56 -1.63 -5.98 7.18
CA LYS A 56 -1.55 -7.36 7.65
C LYS A 56 -1.90 -8.37 6.54
N ILE A 57 -2.99 -8.15 5.80
CA ILE A 57 -3.41 -9.04 4.71
C ILE A 57 -2.31 -9.15 3.65
N VAL A 58 -1.70 -8.02 3.26
CA VAL A 58 -0.62 -8.00 2.28
C VAL A 58 0.62 -8.73 2.79
N LYS A 59 0.99 -8.53 4.06
CA LYS A 59 2.10 -9.24 4.68
C LYS A 59 1.88 -10.75 4.71
N GLU A 60 0.71 -11.20 5.13
CA GLU A 60 0.42 -12.64 5.29
C GLU A 60 0.25 -13.35 3.94
N LEU A 61 -0.44 -12.74 2.97
CA LEU A 61 -0.79 -13.40 1.70
C LEU A 61 0.21 -13.19 0.57
N ARG A 62 1.06 -12.15 0.66
CA ARG A 62 2.06 -11.80 -0.37
C ARG A 62 3.47 -11.70 0.17
N GLN A 63 3.67 -11.83 1.48
CA GLN A 63 5.00 -11.69 2.12
C GLN A 63 5.65 -10.32 1.88
N LEU A 64 4.85 -9.29 1.55
CA LEU A 64 5.33 -7.94 1.28
C LEU A 64 5.20 -7.05 2.53
N ASP A 65 6.27 -6.37 2.89
CA ASP A 65 6.23 -5.28 3.86
C ASP A 65 5.82 -3.98 3.18
N ILE A 66 4.65 -3.45 3.53
CA ILE A 66 4.13 -2.23 2.93
C ILE A 66 4.17 -1.04 3.88
N VAL A 67 4.49 0.13 3.35
CA VAL A 67 4.43 1.42 4.04
C VAL A 67 3.35 2.25 3.37
N ILE A 68 2.29 2.57 4.12
CA ILE A 68 1.12 3.27 3.61
C ILE A 68 1.19 4.72 4.05
N GLU A 69 1.24 5.63 3.07
CA GLU A 69 1.17 7.07 3.28
C GLU A 69 -0.01 7.66 2.52
N PHE A 70 -0.39 8.88 2.87
CA PHE A 70 -1.49 9.59 2.23
C PHE A 70 -0.94 10.77 1.44
N GLU A 71 -1.72 11.24 0.47
CA GLU A 71 -1.41 12.43 -0.31
C GLU A 71 -1.08 13.63 0.60
N GLU A 72 0.17 14.10 0.52
CA GLU A 72 0.55 15.39 1.07
C GLU A 72 0.13 16.48 0.09
N LYS A 73 -0.92 17.23 0.44
CA LYS A 73 -1.26 18.45 -0.32
C LYS A 73 -0.22 19.52 -0.01
N LYS A 74 0.63 19.81 -0.97
CA LYS A 74 1.53 20.96 -0.96
C LYS A 74 0.77 22.24 -1.28
#